data_AF-A0A377WRA4-F1
#
_entry.id   AF-A0A377WRA4-F1
#
_cell.length_a   1.000
_cell.length_b   1.000
_cell.length_c   1.000
_cell.angle_alpha   90.00
_cell.angle_beta   90.00
_cell.angle_gamma   90.00
#
_symmetry.space_group_name_H-M   'P 1'
#
loop_
_entity.id
_entity.type
_entity.pdbx_description
1 polymer ?
#
loop_
_entity_poly.entity_id
_entity_poly.type
_entity_poly.pdbx_seq_one_letter_code
_entity_poly.pdbx_strand_id
1 'polypeptide(L)'
;MPPGPLFHQLKRGQRVELADGRVIDGSRYLGPATPGKTLAIFGDTAPCPQALEMARGADVMVHETTLEQAMAEKANSRGHSSSQQTAALAKEAGVDTLIATHFSSRYDAEGCLRMLAECREIFPNTLLAEDFMVYKMA
;
A
#
# COMPACT_ATOMS: atom_id res chain seq x y z
N MET A 1 -2.33 -25.01 -29.90
CA MET A 1 -3.75 -25.21 -29.52
C MET A 1 -4.46 -23.88 -29.71
N PRO A 2 -5.57 -23.81 -30.45
CA PRO A 2 -6.26 -22.54 -30.69
C PRO A 2 -6.96 -22.03 -29.41
N PRO A 3 -7.24 -20.73 -29.30
CA PRO A 3 -8.09 -20.18 -28.24
C PRO A 3 -9.47 -20.86 -28.26
N GLY A 4 -9.98 -21.24 -27.08
CA GLY A 4 -11.26 -21.92 -26.95
C GLY A 4 -11.51 -22.51 -25.55
N PRO A 5 -12.59 -23.28 -25.36
CA PRO A 5 -12.96 -23.84 -24.05
C PRO A 5 -11.84 -24.66 -23.40
N LEU A 6 -11.18 -25.51 -24.20
CA LEU A 6 -10.03 -26.32 -23.76
C LEU A 6 -8.85 -25.45 -23.30
N PHE A 7 -8.64 -24.29 -23.93
CA PHE A 7 -7.54 -23.38 -23.58
C PHE A 7 -7.81 -22.69 -22.23
N HIS A 8 -9.07 -22.34 -21.96
CA HIS A 8 -9.49 -21.81 -20.67
C HIS A 8 -9.32 -22.84 -19.54
N GLN A 9 -9.64 -24.11 -19.79
CA GLN A 9 -9.42 -25.20 -18.84
C GLN A 9 -7.93 -25.38 -18.51
N LEU A 10 -7.05 -25.36 -19.53
CA LEU A 10 -5.60 -25.39 -19.33
C LEU A 10 -5.09 -24.20 -18.52
N LYS A 11 -5.60 -22.99 -18.76
CA LYS A 11 -5.29 -21.79 -17.96
C LYS A 11 -5.71 -21.89 -16.49
N ARG A 12 -6.64 -22.79 -16.16
CA ARG A 12 -7.04 -23.12 -14.79
C ARG A 12 -6.24 -24.30 -14.20
N GLY A 13 -5.21 -24.75 -14.90
CA GLY A 13 -4.35 -25.87 -14.49
C GLY A 13 -5.00 -27.25 -14.66
N GLN A 14 -6.13 -27.35 -15.37
CA GLN A 14 -6.85 -28.61 -15.53
C GLN A 14 -6.17 -29.51 -16.57
N ARG A 15 -6.39 -30.83 -16.46
CA ARG A 15 -6.03 -31.79 -17.51
C ARG A 15 -7.10 -31.80 -18.60
N VAL A 16 -6.67 -31.74 -19.84
CA VAL A 16 -7.55 -31.65 -21.01
C VAL A 16 -7.15 -32.67 -22.07
N GLU A 17 -8.12 -33.40 -22.60
CA GLU A 17 -7.93 -34.30 -23.73
C GLU A 17 -8.27 -33.59 -25.05
N LEU A 18 -7.38 -33.73 -26.03
CA LEU A 18 -7.55 -33.16 -27.37
C LEU A 18 -8.28 -34.15 -28.29
N ALA A 19 -8.82 -33.64 -29.40
CA ALA A 19 -9.50 -34.47 -30.40
C ALA A 19 -8.60 -35.55 -31.05
N ASP A 20 -7.28 -35.41 -30.93
CA ASP A 20 -6.29 -36.40 -31.38
C ASP A 20 -5.85 -37.40 -30.29
N GLY A 21 -6.55 -37.41 -29.14
CA GLY A 21 -6.31 -38.32 -28.02
C GLY A 21 -5.15 -37.90 -27.10
N ARG A 22 -4.46 -36.79 -27.36
CA ARG A 22 -3.42 -36.29 -26.45
C ARG A 22 -4.04 -35.69 -25.19
N VAL A 23 -3.49 -36.05 -24.03
CA VAL A 23 -3.84 -35.44 -22.73
C VAL A 23 -2.78 -34.42 -22.34
N ILE A 24 -3.20 -33.18 -22.11
CA ILE A 24 -2.34 -32.07 -21.70
C ILE A 24 -2.66 -31.70 -20.25
N ASP A 25 -1.63 -31.66 -19.41
CA ASP A 25 -1.72 -31.19 -18.02
C ASP A 25 -1.44 -29.68 -17.95
N GLY A 26 -2.48 -28.87 -17.76
CA GLY A 26 -2.39 -27.42 -17.73
C GLY A 26 -1.42 -26.88 -16.69
N SER A 27 -1.26 -27.58 -15.56
CA SER A 27 -0.34 -27.18 -14.49
C SER A 27 1.12 -27.05 -14.94
N ARG A 28 1.53 -27.79 -15.99
CA ARG A 28 2.89 -27.74 -16.55
C ARG A 28 3.15 -26.51 -17.42
N TYR A 29 2.12 -25.73 -17.72
CA TYR A 29 2.18 -24.56 -18.61
C TYR A 29 1.82 -23.26 -17.89
N LEU A 30 1.56 -23.32 -16.58
CA LEU A 30 1.32 -22.14 -15.76
C LEU A 30 2.66 -21.65 -15.18
N GLY A 31 2.91 -20.35 -15.30
CA GLY A 31 3.91 -19.69 -14.48
C GLY A 31 3.46 -19.58 -13.01
N PRO A 32 4.34 -19.10 -12.11
CA PRO A 32 3.93 -18.77 -10.75
C PRO A 32 2.77 -17.76 -10.77
N ALA A 33 1.88 -17.86 -9.78
CA ALA A 33 0.81 -16.89 -9.62
C ALA A 33 1.39 -15.50 -9.36
N THR A 34 0.93 -14.50 -10.09
CA THR A 34 1.25 -13.10 -9.82
C THR A 34 0.46 -12.65 -8.59
N PRO A 35 1.12 -12.19 -7.50
CA PRO A 35 0.41 -11.66 -6.34
C PRO A 35 -0.48 -10.47 -6.73
N GLY A 36 -1.61 -10.34 -6.02
CA GLY A 36 -2.47 -9.18 -6.14
C GLY A 36 -1.85 -7.96 -5.45
N LYS A 37 -2.23 -6.77 -5.90
CA LYS A 37 -1.80 -5.52 -5.28
C LYS A 37 -2.60 -5.23 -4.01
N THR A 38 -1.95 -4.61 -3.03
CA THR A 38 -2.48 -4.33 -1.70
C THR A 38 -2.35 -2.86 -1.36
N LEU A 39 -3.45 -2.28 -0.86
CA LEU A 39 -3.55 -0.87 -0.52
C LEU A 39 -4.21 -0.75 0.86
N ALA A 40 -3.54 -0.07 1.78
CA ALA A 40 -4.08 0.27 3.09
C ALA A 40 -4.45 1.76 3.12
N ILE A 41 -5.74 2.07 3.29
CA ILE A 41 -6.22 3.45 3.43
C ILE A 41 -6.72 3.64 4.86
N PHE A 42 -6.06 4.53 5.59
CA PHE A 42 -6.41 4.88 6.95
C PHE A 42 -7.35 6.09 6.98
N GLY A 43 -8.23 6.11 7.98
CA GLY A 43 -8.86 7.34 8.43
C GLY A 43 -8.03 8.01 9.53
N ASP A 44 -8.63 9.02 10.16
CA ASP A 44 -8.00 9.70 11.29
C ASP A 44 -7.80 8.73 12.46
N THR A 45 -6.57 8.66 12.96
CA THR A 45 -6.21 7.73 14.02
C THR A 45 -4.95 8.17 14.77
N ALA A 46 -4.96 7.97 16.09
CA ALA A 46 -3.76 7.96 16.90
C ALA A 46 -3.07 6.59 16.79
N PRO A 47 -1.77 6.48 17.10
CA PRO A 47 -1.08 5.20 17.04
C PRO A 47 -1.79 4.11 17.84
N CYS A 48 -2.08 3.01 17.16
CA CYS A 48 -2.69 1.83 17.76
C CYS A 48 -2.10 0.54 17.17
N PRO A 49 -2.08 -0.57 17.92
CA PRO A 49 -1.52 -1.83 17.44
C PRO A 49 -2.21 -2.38 16.18
N GLN A 50 -3.51 -2.10 16.03
CA GLN A 50 -4.30 -2.54 14.88
C GLN A 50 -3.85 -1.89 13.57
N ALA A 51 -3.23 -0.70 13.65
CA ALA A 51 -2.72 -0.02 12.48
C ALA A 51 -1.57 -0.80 11.82
N LEU A 52 -0.72 -1.43 12.63
CA LEU A 52 0.37 -2.28 12.12
C LEU A 52 -0.16 -3.50 11.39
N GLU A 53 -1.13 -4.19 12.00
CA GLU A 53 -1.74 -5.38 11.38
C GLU A 53 -2.48 -5.04 10.08
N MET A 54 -3.13 -3.87 10.01
CA MET A 54 -3.82 -3.41 8.81
C MET A 54 -2.86 -3.06 7.66
N ALA A 55 -1.70 -2.48 7.96
CA ALA A 55 -0.73 -2.04 6.95
C ALA A 55 0.28 -3.11 6.53
N ARG A 56 0.36 -4.25 7.24
CA ARG A 56 1.43 -5.24 7.11
C ARG A 56 1.62 -5.70 5.65
N GLY A 57 2.77 -5.35 5.08
CA GLY A 57 3.19 -5.74 3.72
C GLY A 57 2.37 -5.12 2.59
N ALA A 58 1.67 -3.99 2.83
CA ALA A 58 0.92 -3.32 1.78
C ALA A 58 1.85 -2.66 0.74
N ASP A 59 1.51 -2.72 -0.54
CA ASP A 59 2.29 -2.01 -1.57
C ASP A 59 2.18 -0.49 -1.38
N VAL A 60 1.04 -0.01 -0.91
CA VAL A 60 0.81 1.41 -0.61
C VAL A 60 0.03 1.56 0.68
N MET A 61 0.48 2.51 1.50
CA MET A 61 -0.20 2.95 2.70
C MET A 61 -0.54 4.45 2.55
N VAL A 62 -1.83 4.79 2.63
CA VAL A 62 -2.32 6.16 2.69
C VAL A 62 -2.71 6.44 4.15
N HIS A 63 -2.05 7.39 4.79
CA HIS A 63 -2.26 7.62 6.22
C HIS A 63 -2.20 9.12 6.57
N GLU A 64 -3.04 9.51 7.54
CA GLU A 64 -3.01 10.86 8.09
C GLU A 64 -1.64 11.21 8.68
N THR A 65 -1.29 12.48 8.59
CA THR A 65 -0.06 13.05 9.11
C THR A 65 -0.39 14.47 9.58
N THR A 66 -1.24 14.56 10.59
CA THR A 66 -1.92 15.82 10.92
C THR A 66 -0.97 16.88 11.48
N LEU A 67 0.01 16.49 12.29
CA LEU A 67 0.98 17.40 12.91
C LEU A 67 2.43 16.91 12.79
N GLU A 68 3.37 17.83 12.89
CA GLU A 68 4.81 17.55 13.02
C GLU A 68 5.13 16.81 14.34
N GLN A 69 6.31 16.20 14.41
CA GLN A 69 6.68 15.38 15.56
C GLN A 69 6.71 16.16 16.89
N ALA A 70 7.12 17.43 16.84
CA ALA A 70 7.15 18.29 18.02
C ALA A 70 5.77 18.45 18.70
N MET A 71 4.67 18.14 17.98
CA MET A 71 3.31 18.20 18.49
C MET A 71 2.64 16.83 18.63
N ALA A 72 3.41 15.73 18.69
CA ALA A 72 2.88 14.37 18.73
C ALA A 72 1.87 14.14 19.88
N GLU A 73 2.14 14.63 21.08
CA GLU A 73 1.19 14.49 22.20
C GLU A 73 -0.16 15.15 21.91
N LYS A 74 -0.15 16.32 21.26
CA LYS A 74 -1.36 17.04 20.86
C LYS A 74 -2.10 16.34 19.72
N ALA A 75 -1.38 15.73 18.79
CA ALA A 75 -1.98 14.90 17.74
C ALA A 75 -2.71 13.72 18.40
N ASN A 76 -1.97 12.93 19.20
CA ASN A 76 -2.47 11.73 19.84
C ASN A 76 -3.70 12.02 20.73
N SER A 77 -3.67 13.11 21.51
CA SER A 77 -4.79 13.47 22.40
C SER A 77 -6.09 13.80 21.65
N ARG A 78 -6.02 14.01 20.33
CA ARG A 78 -7.15 14.30 19.45
C ARG A 78 -7.48 13.15 18.51
N GLY A 79 -6.82 12.01 18.66
CA GLY A 79 -7.00 10.86 17.77
C GLY A 79 -6.25 11.00 16.45
N HIS A 80 -5.14 11.73 16.42
CA HIS A 80 -4.31 11.93 15.23
C HIS A 80 -2.88 11.42 15.40
N SER A 81 -2.17 11.26 14.29
CA SER A 81 -0.77 10.82 14.23
C SER A 81 0.16 11.95 13.80
N SER A 82 1.40 11.92 14.29
CA SER A 82 2.47 12.80 13.83
C SER A 82 3.19 12.25 12.60
N SER A 83 3.93 13.11 11.89
CA SER A 83 4.91 12.77 10.84
C SER A 83 5.75 11.53 11.14
N GLN A 84 6.49 11.54 12.24
CA GLN A 84 7.39 10.44 12.57
C GLN A 84 6.65 9.18 13.01
N GLN A 85 5.50 9.30 13.67
CA GLN A 85 4.68 8.14 14.04
C GLN A 85 4.15 7.43 12.79
N THR A 86 3.61 8.18 11.83
CA THR A 86 3.11 7.63 10.57
C THR A 86 4.23 6.98 9.75
N ALA A 87 5.41 7.61 9.68
CA ALA A 87 6.56 7.04 8.99
C ALA A 87 7.14 5.80 9.70
N ALA A 88 7.16 5.77 11.03
CA ALA A 88 7.57 4.60 11.80
C ALA A 88 6.63 3.42 11.56
N LEU A 89 5.31 3.67 11.53
CA LEU A 89 4.32 2.65 11.21
C LEU A 89 4.52 2.08 9.81
N ALA A 90 4.75 2.91 8.80
CA ALA A 90 5.03 2.45 7.43
C ALA A 90 6.27 1.55 7.38
N LYS A 91 7.36 1.98 8.05
CA LYS A 91 8.60 1.21 8.13
C LYS A 91 8.39 -0.14 8.84
N GLU A 92 7.69 -0.16 9.96
CA GLU A 92 7.45 -1.36 10.75
C GLU A 92 6.51 -2.33 10.04
N ALA A 93 5.49 -1.81 9.36
CA ALA A 93 4.56 -2.58 8.54
C ALA A 93 5.24 -3.19 7.31
N GLY A 94 6.40 -2.68 6.89
CA GLY A 94 7.12 -3.14 5.71
C GLY A 94 6.35 -2.85 4.43
N VAL A 95 5.73 -1.66 4.34
CA VAL A 95 5.03 -1.22 3.13
C VAL A 95 6.04 -0.74 2.09
N ASP A 96 5.66 -0.77 0.81
CA ASP A 96 6.55 -0.25 -0.22
C ASP A 96 6.52 1.28 -0.26
N THR A 97 5.33 1.90 -0.21
CA THR A 97 5.16 3.37 -0.32
C THR A 97 4.22 3.94 0.74
N LEU A 98 4.60 5.07 1.34
CA LEU A 98 3.75 5.87 2.22
C LEU A 98 3.27 7.13 1.48
N ILE A 99 1.97 7.36 1.46
CA ILE A 99 1.34 8.60 1.02
C ILE A 99 0.77 9.30 2.26
N ALA A 100 1.47 10.32 2.74
CA ALA A 100 1.05 11.15 3.85
C ALA A 100 -0.05 12.12 3.41
N THR A 101 -1.11 12.27 4.21
CA THR A 101 -2.24 13.16 3.91
C THR A 101 -2.85 13.77 5.18
N HIS A 102 -3.98 14.46 5.05
CA HIS A 102 -4.74 15.03 6.17
C HIS A 102 -3.89 15.99 7.03
N PHE A 103 -3.17 16.90 6.38
CA PHE A 103 -2.33 17.88 7.05
C PHE A 103 -3.20 18.93 7.74
N SER A 104 -2.79 19.38 8.93
CA SER A 104 -3.44 20.51 9.58
C SER A 104 -3.29 21.77 8.72
N SER A 105 -4.37 22.52 8.53
CA SER A 105 -4.40 23.80 7.79
C SER A 105 -3.48 24.91 8.34
N ARG A 106 -2.81 24.65 9.47
CA ARG A 106 -1.74 25.52 10.00
C ARG A 106 -0.49 25.51 9.13
N TYR A 107 -0.27 24.44 8.37
CA TYR A 107 0.92 24.27 7.56
C TYR A 107 0.66 24.83 6.17
N ASP A 108 1.55 25.71 5.74
CA ASP A 108 1.71 26.08 4.35
C ASP A 108 2.54 25.01 3.61
N ALA A 109 2.83 25.27 2.34
CA ALA A 109 3.63 24.36 1.53
C ALA A 109 5.00 24.06 2.15
N GLU A 110 5.66 25.06 2.76
CA GLU A 110 6.94 24.87 3.42
C GLU A 110 6.82 24.00 4.68
N GLY A 111 5.75 24.21 5.47
CA GLY A 111 5.39 23.36 6.59
C GLY A 111 5.20 21.90 6.19
N CYS A 112 4.45 21.65 5.12
CA CYS A 112 4.27 20.30 4.60
C CYS A 112 5.60 19.68 4.14
N LEU A 113 6.50 20.45 3.52
CA LEU A 113 7.84 19.97 3.14
C LEU A 113 8.71 19.61 4.36
N ARG A 114 8.61 20.35 5.46
CA ARG A 114 9.29 19.98 6.72
C ARG A 114 8.75 18.67 7.27
N MET A 115 7.43 18.48 7.27
CA MET A 115 6.83 17.22 7.69
C MET A 115 7.23 16.05 6.78
N LEU A 116 7.31 16.28 5.47
CA LEU A 116 7.84 15.29 4.54
C LEU A 116 9.28 14.90 4.85
N ALA A 117 10.12 15.87 5.24
CA ALA A 117 11.49 15.61 5.65
C ALA A 117 11.52 14.72 6.90
N GLU A 118 10.72 15.04 7.93
CA GLU A 118 10.60 14.20 9.14
C GLU A 118 10.15 12.77 8.80
N CYS A 119 9.19 12.60 7.89
CA CYS A 119 8.79 11.27 7.44
C CYS A 119 9.93 10.54 6.72
N ARG A 120 10.63 11.22 5.81
CA ARG A 120 11.70 10.63 4.98
C ARG A 120 12.97 10.27 5.75
N GLU A 121 13.21 10.91 6.89
CA GLU A 121 14.27 10.49 7.81
C GLU A 121 14.06 9.07 8.34
N ILE A 122 12.79 8.64 8.51
CA ILE A 122 12.43 7.32 8.99
C ILE A 122 12.12 6.36 7.84
N PHE A 123 11.34 6.82 6.87
CA PHE A 123 10.86 6.05 5.73
C PHE A 123 11.03 6.83 4.42
N PRO A 124 12.13 6.62 3.67
CA PRO A 124 12.47 7.44 2.50
C PRO A 124 11.42 7.44 1.38
N ASN A 125 10.70 6.32 1.19
CA ASN A 125 9.67 6.22 0.15
C ASN A 125 8.32 6.82 0.60
N THR A 126 8.38 8.08 1.06
CA THR A 126 7.22 8.86 1.45
C THR A 126 6.91 9.95 0.41
N LEU A 127 5.62 10.11 0.11
CA LEU A 127 5.06 11.16 -0.73
C LEU A 127 4.04 11.99 0.08
N LEU A 128 3.90 13.27 -0.24
CA LEU A 128 2.77 14.07 0.22
C LEU A 128 1.64 13.93 -0.78
N ALA A 129 0.43 13.66 -0.28
CA ALA A 129 -0.77 13.80 -1.08
C ALA A 129 -1.04 15.29 -1.37
N GLU A 130 -1.46 15.57 -2.58
CA GLU A 130 -1.95 16.88 -3.00
C GLU A 130 -3.36 16.71 -3.61
N ASP A 131 -4.15 17.77 -3.58
CA ASP A 131 -5.45 17.78 -4.24
C ASP A 131 -5.29 17.37 -5.71
N PHE A 132 -6.12 16.43 -6.16
CA PHE A 132 -6.09 15.85 -7.51
C PHE A 132 -4.86 14.99 -7.86
N MET A 133 -3.99 14.67 -6.89
CA MET A 133 -2.87 13.75 -7.11
C MET A 133 -3.38 12.36 -7.54
N VAL A 134 -2.74 11.78 -8.55
CA VAL A 134 -2.97 10.40 -9.00
C VAL A 134 -1.73 9.57 -8.69
N TYR A 135 -1.90 8.47 -7.96
CA TYR A 135 -0.85 7.49 -7.73
C TYR A 135 -1.18 6.17 -8.44
N LYS A 136 -0.24 5.68 -9.24
CA LYS A 136 -0.36 4.39 -9.91
C LYS A 136 0.48 3.36 -9.18
N MET A 137 -0.17 2.35 -8.60
CA MET A 137 0.52 1.24 -7.96
C MET A 137 1.32 0.45 -9.02
N ALA A 138 2.61 0.22 -8.75
CA ALA A 138 3.53 -0.53 -9.62
C ALA A 138 3.12 -2.01 -9.71
#